data_AF-A0AAG5CQI6-F1
#
_entry.id   AF-A0AAG5CQI6-F1
#
_cell.length_a   1.000
_cell.length_b   1.000
_cell.length_c   1.000
_cell.angle_alpha   90.00
_cell.angle_beta   90.00
_cell.angle_gamma   90.00
#
_symmetry.space_group_name_H-M   'P 1'
#
loop_
_entity.id
_entity.type
_entity.pdbx_description
1 polymer ?
#
loop_
_entity_poly.entity_id
_entity_poly.type
_entity_poly.pdbx_seq_one_letter_code
_entity_poly.pdbx_strand_id
1 'polypeptide(L)'
;MFSWLKREPKTEEVVENVLGELKKIYRSKLLPLEEHYSFHDFHSPKLEDSDFDAKPMILLVGQYSTGKTTFIRYLLERDFPGIRIGPEPTTDRFIAVMYDDKEGMIPGNALVVDPKKQFRPLEKYGNAFLNRFQCSTVPSPVLRAISIVDTPGILSGEKQRVDRGYDFTGVLEWFAERVDRIILLFDAHKLDISDEFRRSIEALRGHDDKIRIVLNKADMIDHQQLMRVYGALMWSLGKVLQTPEVARVYIGSFWDQPLRYDVNRRLFEDEEQDLFRDLQSLPRNAALRKLNDLIKRARLAKVHAYLISELRKEMPQIFGKESKKKELIKNLGTIYDRVCREHQVSIGDLPDIKKMQEVLANQDFTKFHSLKMPLLEVVDRMLAIDIARLMGMIPQEEMTLISEPLVKGGAFDGVEDVVSPFGYRKGEGIDAGYGEVDWICNRDRARTDPIFESLQPIDGKISGAAAKSELIKSKLPNNVLSKIWKLSDYDQDGFLDIEEFALAMHLINVKMDGNELPTALPTHLVPPSKRRSD
;
A
#
# COMPACT_ATOMS: atom_id res chain seq x y z
N MET A 1 4.35 37.32 -31.28
CA MET A 1 5.08 36.98 -30.04
C MET A 1 4.51 35.64 -29.58
N PHE A 2 5.14 34.53 -29.99
CA PHE A 2 4.63 33.18 -29.69
C PHE A 2 5.04 32.81 -28.26
N SER A 3 4.07 32.84 -27.35
CA SER A 3 4.22 32.29 -26.00
C SER A 3 4.21 30.77 -26.09
N TRP A 4 5.39 30.15 -26.06
CA TRP A 4 5.52 28.74 -25.75
C TRP A 4 5.12 28.55 -24.28
N LEU A 5 3.84 28.22 -24.04
CA LEU A 5 3.45 27.60 -22.78
C LEU A 5 4.26 26.32 -22.65
N LYS A 6 5.22 26.31 -21.71
CA LYS A 6 5.85 25.07 -21.24
C LYS A 6 4.71 24.21 -20.71
N ARG A 7 4.33 23.17 -21.46
CA ARG A 7 3.51 22.08 -20.92
C ARG A 7 4.30 21.50 -19.76
N GLU A 8 3.75 21.59 -18.55
CA GLU A 8 4.27 20.81 -17.44
C GLU A 8 4.11 19.32 -17.81
N PRO A 9 5.17 18.51 -17.68
CA PRO A 9 5.10 17.10 -18.01
C PRO A 9 4.08 16.41 -17.12
N LYS A 10 3.31 15.49 -17.69
CA LYS A 10 2.35 14.69 -16.91
C LYS A 10 3.12 13.82 -15.91
N THR A 11 2.52 13.56 -14.74
CA THR A 11 3.13 12.74 -13.68
C THR A 11 3.63 11.38 -14.18
N GLU A 12 2.90 10.74 -15.10
CA GLU A 12 3.31 9.48 -15.74
C GLU A 12 4.63 9.61 -16.51
N GLU A 13 4.81 10.68 -17.29
CA GLU A 13 6.02 10.93 -18.08
C GLU A 13 7.23 11.16 -17.16
N VAL A 14 7.04 11.81 -16.01
CA VAL A 14 8.11 12.00 -15.02
C VAL A 14 8.56 10.65 -14.44
N VAL A 15 7.60 9.80 -14.06
CA VAL A 15 7.87 8.46 -13.50
C VAL A 15 8.59 7.57 -14.52
N GLU A 16 8.12 7.53 -15.77
CA GLU A 16 8.76 6.76 -16.84
C GLU A 16 10.19 7.23 -17.12
N ASN A 17 10.42 8.56 -17.14
CA ASN A 17 11.75 9.13 -17.32
C ASN A 17 12.70 8.74 -16.18
N VAL A 18 12.24 8.80 -14.93
CA VAL A 18 13.04 8.39 -13.77
C VAL A 18 13.42 6.92 -13.84
N LEU A 19 12.48 6.03 -14.18
CA LEU A 19 12.75 4.59 -14.33
C LEU A 19 13.72 4.30 -15.47
N GLY A 20 13.57 4.99 -16.61
CA GLY A 20 14.48 4.89 -17.75
C GLY A 20 15.91 5.30 -17.40
N GLU A 21 16.09 6.38 -16.62
CA GLU A 21 17.41 6.80 -16.14
C GLU A 21 17.98 5.83 -15.09
N LEU A 22 17.15 5.32 -14.17
CA LEU A 22 17.55 4.34 -13.16
C LEU A 22 18.10 3.06 -13.81
N LYS A 23 17.46 2.58 -14.87
CA LYS A 23 17.87 1.44 -15.69
C LYS A 23 19.23 1.66 -16.37
N LYS A 24 19.46 2.85 -16.92
CA LYS A 24 20.77 3.23 -17.50
C LYS A 24 21.86 3.28 -16.43
N ILE A 25 21.56 3.84 -15.27
CA ILE A 25 22.48 3.92 -14.14
C ILE A 25 22.88 2.52 -13.66
N TYR A 26 21.91 1.61 -13.48
CA TYR A 26 22.21 0.23 -13.10
C TYR A 26 23.19 -0.42 -14.08
N ARG A 27 22.86 -0.42 -15.38
CA ARG A 27 23.66 -1.09 -16.42
C ARG A 27 25.06 -0.51 -16.56
N SER A 28 25.21 0.80 -16.46
CA SER A 28 26.48 1.48 -16.73
C SER A 28 27.38 1.62 -15.49
N LYS A 29 26.80 1.66 -14.28
CA LYS A 29 27.53 2.01 -13.06
C LYS A 29 27.57 0.88 -12.02
N LEU A 30 26.47 0.16 -11.81
CA LEU A 30 26.41 -0.89 -10.78
C LEU A 30 26.71 -2.29 -11.33
N LEU A 31 26.12 -2.66 -12.46
CA LEU A 31 26.27 -3.97 -13.08
C LEU A 31 27.74 -4.38 -13.31
N PRO A 32 28.66 -3.49 -13.76
CA PRO A 32 30.06 -3.87 -13.92
C PRO A 32 30.74 -4.29 -12.60
N LEU A 33 30.33 -3.70 -11.46
CA LEU A 33 30.81 -4.11 -10.14
C LEU A 33 30.24 -5.48 -9.76
N GLU A 34 28.94 -5.69 -10.00
CA GLU A 34 28.25 -6.95 -9.72
C GLU A 34 28.87 -8.13 -10.50
N GLU A 35 29.07 -7.96 -11.81
CA GLU A 35 29.67 -8.98 -12.67
C GLU A 35 31.14 -9.23 -12.31
N HIS A 36 31.90 -8.20 -11.95
CA HIS A 36 33.32 -8.37 -11.62
C HIS A 36 33.54 -9.18 -10.33
N TYR A 37 32.68 -9.02 -9.33
CA TYR A 37 32.80 -9.72 -8.04
C TYR A 37 31.84 -10.90 -7.89
N SER A 38 31.29 -11.42 -8.99
CA SER A 38 30.37 -12.56 -9.00
C SER A 38 29.17 -12.37 -8.06
N PHE A 39 28.66 -11.14 -7.92
CA PHE A 39 27.59 -10.81 -6.98
C PHE A 39 26.35 -11.71 -7.13
N HIS A 40 26.03 -12.08 -8.37
CA HIS A 40 24.87 -12.88 -8.72
C HIS A 40 24.92 -14.32 -8.21
N ASP A 41 26.11 -14.85 -7.94
CA ASP A 41 26.31 -16.20 -7.43
C ASP A 41 26.10 -16.27 -5.90
N PHE A 42 25.98 -15.11 -5.24
CA PHE A 42 25.87 -15.01 -3.79
C PHE A 42 24.54 -14.44 -3.32
N HIS A 43 24.07 -13.36 -3.95
CA HIS A 43 22.99 -12.56 -3.39
C HIS A 43 21.72 -12.63 -4.24
N SER A 44 21.75 -12.01 -5.42
CA SER A 44 20.57 -11.91 -6.28
C SER A 44 20.93 -11.83 -7.75
N PRO A 45 20.07 -12.35 -8.65
CA PRO A 45 20.33 -12.36 -10.08
C PRO A 45 20.47 -10.94 -10.63
N LYS A 46 21.04 -10.86 -11.83
CA LYS A 46 21.12 -9.63 -12.63
C LYS A 46 19.71 -9.07 -12.87
N LEU A 47 19.56 -7.76 -12.71
CA LEU A 47 18.29 -7.10 -13.02
C LEU A 47 18.11 -7.02 -14.53
N GLU A 48 16.95 -7.43 -14.99
CA GLU A 48 16.50 -7.32 -16.37
C GLU A 48 15.66 -6.06 -16.55
N ASP A 49 15.36 -5.73 -17.81
CA ASP A 49 14.58 -4.56 -18.16
C ASP A 49 13.16 -4.61 -17.59
N SER A 50 12.60 -5.82 -17.58
CA SER A 50 11.30 -6.13 -17.00
C SER A 50 11.24 -5.81 -15.50
N ASP A 51 12.35 -5.88 -14.75
CA ASP A 51 12.35 -5.52 -13.33
C ASP A 51 12.15 -4.01 -13.11
N PHE A 52 12.64 -3.17 -14.04
CA PHE A 52 12.45 -1.71 -14.00
C PHE A 52 11.10 -1.30 -14.56
N ASP A 53 10.69 -1.93 -15.67
CA ASP A 53 9.48 -1.59 -16.43
C ASP A 53 8.21 -2.22 -15.79
N ALA A 54 8.38 -3.15 -14.85
CA ALA A 54 7.27 -3.77 -14.13
C ALA A 54 6.45 -2.74 -13.34
N LYS A 55 5.14 -2.83 -13.53
CA LYS A 55 4.15 -2.08 -12.75
C LYS A 55 4.18 -2.52 -11.27
N PRO A 56 3.77 -1.63 -10.35
CA PRO A 56 3.59 -1.97 -8.96
C PRO A 56 2.75 -3.25 -8.78
N MET A 57 3.21 -4.18 -7.95
CA MET A 57 2.51 -5.43 -7.68
C MET A 57 1.94 -5.47 -6.27
N ILE A 58 0.70 -5.98 -6.16
CA ILE A 58 0.04 -6.30 -4.89
C ILE A 58 -0.01 -7.82 -4.75
N LEU A 59 0.52 -8.36 -3.66
CA LEU A 59 0.44 -9.78 -3.31
C LEU A 59 -0.69 -10.02 -2.31
N LEU A 60 -1.65 -10.89 -2.63
CA LEU A 60 -2.71 -11.27 -1.70
C LEU A 60 -2.37 -12.60 -1.02
N VAL A 61 -2.17 -12.60 0.29
CA VAL A 61 -1.86 -13.80 1.08
C VAL A 61 -2.94 -14.03 2.12
N GLY A 62 -3.36 -15.27 2.31
CA GLY A 62 -4.39 -15.59 3.29
C GLY A 62 -4.82 -17.03 3.21
N GLN A 63 -5.43 -17.51 4.28
CA GLN A 63 -5.96 -18.86 4.34
C GLN A 63 -7.09 -19.10 3.35
N TYR A 64 -7.46 -20.36 3.23
CA TYR A 64 -8.57 -20.77 2.40
C TYR A 64 -9.89 -20.04 2.74
N SER A 65 -10.68 -19.68 1.74
CA SER A 65 -11.98 -18.97 1.86
C SER A 65 -11.95 -17.56 2.49
N THR A 66 -10.78 -16.94 2.70
CA THR A 66 -10.64 -15.56 3.22
C THR A 66 -11.11 -14.46 2.26
N GLY A 67 -11.40 -14.80 1.00
CA GLY A 67 -11.94 -13.87 0.01
C GLY A 67 -10.91 -13.18 -0.88
N LYS A 68 -9.68 -13.69 -1.02
CA LYS A 68 -8.63 -13.12 -1.90
C LYS A 68 -9.11 -12.92 -3.34
N THR A 69 -9.60 -13.97 -3.98
CA THR A 69 -10.09 -13.92 -5.36
C THR A 69 -11.30 -12.99 -5.51
N THR A 70 -12.21 -12.99 -4.53
CA THR A 70 -13.34 -12.05 -4.47
C THR A 70 -12.88 -10.61 -4.33
N PHE A 71 -11.85 -10.35 -3.52
CA PHE A 71 -11.26 -9.03 -3.34
C PHE A 71 -10.68 -8.49 -4.65
N ILE A 72 -10.01 -9.33 -5.45
CA ILE A 72 -9.55 -8.92 -6.79
C ILE A 72 -10.73 -8.58 -7.69
N ARG A 73 -11.74 -9.46 -7.77
CA ARG A 73 -12.95 -9.22 -8.56
C ARG A 73 -13.64 -7.92 -8.16
N TYR A 74 -13.69 -7.64 -6.86
CA TYR A 74 -14.24 -6.41 -6.30
C TYR A 74 -13.44 -5.18 -6.74
N LEU A 75 -12.11 -5.18 -6.56
CA LEU A 75 -11.26 -4.07 -7.03
C LEU A 75 -11.39 -3.78 -8.53
N LEU A 76 -11.50 -4.84 -9.34
CA LEU A 76 -11.60 -4.70 -10.79
C LEU A 76 -13.04 -4.41 -11.26
N GLU A 77 -14.05 -4.59 -10.39
CA GLU A 77 -15.49 -4.64 -10.71
C GLU A 77 -15.83 -5.57 -11.88
N ARG A 78 -15.01 -6.62 -12.07
CA ARG A 78 -15.18 -7.57 -13.16
C ARG A 78 -14.46 -8.88 -12.89
N ASP A 79 -14.89 -9.89 -13.62
CA ASP A 79 -14.22 -11.19 -13.66
C ASP A 79 -12.94 -11.12 -14.50
N PHE A 80 -12.02 -12.06 -14.24
CA PHE A 80 -10.79 -12.25 -15.00
C PHE A 80 -10.59 -13.71 -15.40
N PRO A 81 -9.91 -14.00 -16.52
CA PRO A 81 -9.68 -15.37 -16.97
C PRO A 81 -9.04 -16.27 -15.91
N GLY A 82 -9.60 -17.46 -15.70
CA GLY A 82 -9.11 -18.40 -14.70
C GLY A 82 -9.56 -18.14 -13.28
N ILE A 83 -10.46 -17.18 -13.07
CA ILE A 83 -11.13 -16.96 -11.78
C ILE A 83 -11.91 -18.21 -11.35
N ARG A 84 -11.78 -18.59 -10.09
CA ARG A 84 -12.59 -19.64 -9.45
C ARG A 84 -12.96 -19.18 -8.06
N ILE A 85 -14.24 -18.89 -7.84
CA ILE A 85 -14.78 -18.52 -6.53
C ILE A 85 -15.74 -19.63 -6.09
N GLY A 86 -15.50 -20.21 -4.92
CA GLY A 86 -16.36 -21.24 -4.38
C GLY A 86 -16.02 -21.59 -2.92
N PRO A 87 -16.92 -22.30 -2.22
CA PRO A 87 -16.73 -22.69 -0.83
C PRO A 87 -15.71 -23.82 -0.63
N GLU A 88 -15.40 -24.61 -1.66
CA GLU A 88 -14.37 -25.66 -1.68
C GLU A 88 -13.02 -25.19 -2.25
N PRO A 89 -11.85 -25.73 -1.83
CA PRO A 89 -10.50 -25.35 -2.30
C PRO A 89 -10.41 -25.02 -3.80
N THR A 90 -10.65 -23.75 -4.15
CA THR A 90 -10.95 -23.32 -5.52
C THR A 90 -9.71 -22.85 -6.28
N THR A 91 -8.77 -22.23 -5.57
CA THR A 91 -7.50 -21.71 -6.12
C THR A 91 -6.32 -22.49 -5.55
N ASP A 92 -5.77 -23.40 -6.35
CA ASP A 92 -4.55 -24.17 -6.06
C ASP A 92 -3.31 -23.59 -6.77
N ARG A 93 -3.47 -22.44 -7.44
CA ARG A 93 -2.46 -21.81 -8.31
C ARG A 93 -2.16 -20.37 -7.90
N PHE A 94 -0.94 -19.94 -8.18
CA PHE A 94 -0.61 -18.53 -8.22
C PHE A 94 -1.14 -17.93 -9.52
N ILE A 95 -1.86 -16.81 -9.43
CA ILE A 95 -2.43 -16.11 -10.58
C ILE A 95 -1.91 -14.68 -10.58
N ALA A 96 -1.06 -14.34 -11.54
CA ALA A 96 -0.65 -12.97 -11.81
C ALA A 96 -1.68 -12.30 -12.73
N VAL A 97 -2.55 -11.48 -12.16
CA VAL A 97 -3.56 -10.69 -12.88
C VAL A 97 -2.92 -9.39 -13.37
N MET A 98 -2.78 -9.25 -14.69
CA MET A 98 -2.06 -8.16 -15.33
C MET A 98 -2.86 -7.55 -16.49
N TYR A 99 -2.50 -6.34 -16.87
CA TYR A 99 -3.09 -5.70 -18.04
C TYR A 99 -2.57 -6.31 -19.35
N ASP A 100 -3.48 -6.49 -20.28
CA ASP A 100 -3.24 -6.62 -21.72
C ASP A 100 -4.48 -6.07 -22.43
N ASP A 101 -4.34 -5.67 -23.70
CA ASP A 101 -5.49 -5.25 -24.51
C ASP A 101 -6.39 -6.45 -24.86
N LYS A 102 -5.86 -7.67 -24.75
CA LYS A 102 -6.61 -8.92 -24.99
C LYS A 102 -6.79 -9.72 -23.72
N GLU A 103 -8.01 -10.22 -23.53
CA GLU A 103 -8.27 -11.21 -22.49
C GLU A 103 -7.60 -12.54 -22.83
N GLY A 104 -6.96 -13.13 -21.84
CA GLY A 104 -6.18 -14.33 -22.06
C GLY A 104 -5.63 -14.95 -20.80
N MET A 105 -5.03 -16.13 -20.98
CA MET A 105 -4.34 -16.85 -19.94
C MET A 105 -3.02 -17.38 -20.50
N ILE A 106 -1.94 -17.13 -19.77
CA ILE A 106 -0.60 -17.59 -20.12
C ILE A 106 -0.15 -18.59 -19.03
N PRO A 107 0.07 -19.87 -19.37
CA PRO A 107 0.59 -20.86 -18.43
C PRO A 107 2.00 -20.51 -17.92
N GLY A 108 2.34 -20.92 -16.71
CA GLY A 108 3.62 -20.59 -16.06
C GLY A 108 4.85 -20.96 -16.87
N ASN A 109 4.86 -22.11 -17.54
CA ASN A 109 5.97 -22.52 -18.41
C ASN A 109 6.22 -21.55 -19.59
N ALA A 110 5.16 -20.95 -20.14
CA ALA A 110 5.28 -19.94 -21.18
C ALA A 110 5.61 -18.56 -20.60
N LEU A 111 5.15 -18.29 -19.38
CA LEU A 111 5.31 -17.01 -18.72
C LEU A 111 6.76 -16.74 -18.28
N VAL A 112 7.49 -17.77 -17.84
CA VAL A 112 8.90 -17.63 -17.41
C VAL A 112 9.88 -17.43 -18.57
N VAL A 113 9.47 -17.73 -19.80
CA VAL A 113 10.29 -17.51 -21.00
C VAL A 113 9.98 -16.17 -21.71
N ASP A 114 8.96 -15.43 -21.27
CA ASP A 114 8.59 -14.14 -21.85
C ASP A 114 9.54 -13.04 -21.36
N PRO A 115 10.38 -12.43 -22.22
CA PRO A 115 11.32 -11.39 -21.83
C PRO A 115 10.63 -10.08 -21.38
N LYS A 116 9.33 -9.92 -21.66
CA LYS A 116 8.54 -8.75 -21.22
C LYS A 116 8.02 -8.91 -19.80
N LYS A 117 8.21 -10.07 -19.17
CA LYS A 117 7.66 -10.39 -17.85
C LYS A 117 8.80 -10.70 -16.88
N GLN A 118 8.66 -10.22 -15.64
CA GLN A 118 9.66 -10.37 -14.58
C GLN A 118 9.67 -11.75 -13.89
N PHE A 119 9.02 -12.75 -14.48
CA PHE A 119 8.76 -14.04 -13.83
C PHE A 119 9.80 -15.10 -14.15
N ARG A 120 10.75 -14.84 -15.06
CA ARG A 120 11.81 -15.77 -15.43
C ARG A 120 12.53 -16.42 -14.22
N PRO A 121 12.90 -15.70 -13.15
CA PRO A 121 13.56 -16.30 -12.00
C PRO A 121 12.74 -17.36 -11.26
N LEU A 122 11.43 -17.44 -11.48
CA LEU A 122 10.57 -18.48 -10.89
C LEU A 122 10.80 -19.87 -11.50
N GLU A 123 11.53 -19.98 -12.60
CA GLU A 123 11.93 -21.27 -13.19
C GLU A 123 12.67 -22.17 -12.18
N LYS A 124 13.40 -21.57 -11.23
CA LYS A 124 14.14 -22.29 -10.18
C LYS A 124 13.27 -23.17 -9.27
N TYR A 125 11.96 -22.90 -9.19
CA TYR A 125 11.02 -23.71 -8.39
C TYR A 125 10.49 -24.94 -9.17
N GLY A 126 10.90 -25.09 -10.43
CA GLY A 126 10.67 -26.29 -11.24
C GLY A 126 9.24 -26.46 -11.77
N ASN A 127 9.05 -27.50 -12.58
CA ASN A 127 7.80 -27.76 -13.30
C ASN A 127 6.56 -27.93 -12.40
N ALA A 128 6.74 -28.47 -11.19
CA ALA A 128 5.64 -28.65 -10.24
C ALA A 128 5.01 -27.30 -9.84
N PHE A 129 5.83 -26.27 -9.63
CA PHE A 129 5.38 -24.90 -9.40
C PHE A 129 4.81 -24.28 -10.68
N LEU A 130 5.53 -24.38 -11.81
CA LEU A 130 5.14 -23.71 -13.06
C LEU A 130 3.79 -24.19 -13.60
N ASN A 131 3.42 -25.45 -13.37
CA ASN A 131 2.09 -25.98 -13.69
C ASN A 131 0.96 -25.40 -12.81
N ARG A 132 1.32 -24.82 -11.66
CA ARG A 132 0.45 -24.14 -10.71
C ARG A 132 0.70 -22.63 -10.66
N PHE A 133 1.29 -22.09 -11.71
CA PHE A 133 1.46 -20.66 -11.91
C PHE A 133 0.87 -20.27 -13.25
N GLN A 134 0.18 -19.15 -13.30
CA GLN A 134 -0.41 -18.61 -14.54
C GLN A 134 -0.47 -17.09 -14.47
N CYS A 135 -0.48 -16.45 -15.64
CA CYS A 135 -0.83 -15.05 -15.78
C CYS A 135 -2.22 -14.95 -16.43
N SER A 136 -3.09 -14.16 -15.82
CA SER A 136 -4.39 -13.80 -16.36
C SER A 136 -4.30 -12.38 -16.89
N THR A 137 -4.62 -12.19 -18.16
CA THR A 137 -4.58 -10.86 -18.78
C THR A 137 -6.00 -10.35 -19.02
N VAL A 138 -6.25 -9.09 -18.67
CA VAL A 138 -7.56 -8.46 -18.85
C VAL A 138 -7.42 -6.95 -19.11
N PRO A 139 -8.20 -6.37 -20.04
CA PRO A 139 -8.20 -4.93 -20.31
C PRO A 139 -8.96 -4.19 -19.21
N SER A 140 -8.30 -3.97 -18.09
CA SER A 140 -8.84 -3.22 -16.94
C SER A 140 -8.09 -1.90 -16.73
N PRO A 141 -8.78 -0.77 -16.55
CA PRO A 141 -8.15 0.50 -16.20
C PRO A 141 -7.29 0.41 -14.93
N VAL A 142 -7.72 -0.35 -13.92
CA VAL A 142 -6.96 -0.61 -12.69
C VAL A 142 -5.60 -1.23 -13.01
N LEU A 143 -5.62 -2.27 -13.86
CA LEU A 143 -4.40 -3.00 -14.20
C LEU A 143 -3.46 -2.21 -15.13
N ARG A 144 -3.91 -1.09 -15.71
CA ARG A 144 -3.01 -0.18 -16.42
C ARG A 144 -1.98 0.41 -15.47
N ALA A 145 -2.35 0.64 -14.21
CA ALA A 145 -1.47 1.24 -13.22
C ALA A 145 -0.81 0.23 -12.27
N ILE A 146 -1.46 -0.90 -11.97
CA ILE A 146 -0.97 -1.92 -11.02
C ILE A 146 -1.11 -3.34 -11.56
N SER A 147 -0.51 -4.32 -10.88
CA SER A 147 -0.73 -5.76 -11.12
C SER A 147 -1.02 -6.45 -9.79
N ILE A 148 -1.80 -7.53 -9.82
CA ILE A 148 -2.25 -8.21 -8.61
C ILE A 148 -1.88 -9.68 -8.69
N VAL A 149 -1.33 -10.23 -7.62
CA VAL A 149 -0.97 -11.65 -7.53
C VAL A 149 -1.88 -12.31 -6.51
N ASP A 150 -2.77 -13.18 -7.00
CA ASP A 150 -3.56 -14.08 -6.15
C ASP A 150 -2.72 -15.30 -5.79
N THR A 151 -2.65 -15.61 -4.49
CA THR A 151 -1.95 -16.80 -4.00
C THR A 151 -2.94 -17.94 -3.71
N PRO A 152 -2.50 -19.20 -3.82
CA PRO A 152 -3.28 -20.34 -3.34
C PRO A 152 -3.69 -20.15 -1.87
N GLY A 153 -4.91 -20.57 -1.52
CA GLY A 153 -5.36 -20.55 -0.13
C GLY A 153 -4.46 -21.42 0.76
N ILE A 154 -3.95 -20.84 1.84
CA ILE A 154 -3.16 -21.60 2.82
C ILE A 154 -4.10 -22.52 3.60
N LEU A 155 -3.74 -23.81 3.66
CA LEU A 155 -4.56 -24.84 4.28
C LEU A 155 -4.46 -24.76 5.82
N SER A 156 -5.54 -25.16 6.48
CA SER A 156 -5.62 -25.25 7.95
C SER A 156 -5.50 -26.73 8.37
N GLY A 157 -4.41 -27.08 9.06
CA GLY A 157 -4.26 -28.37 9.75
C GLY A 157 -3.24 -29.36 9.16
N GLU A 158 -2.65 -30.19 10.03
CA GLU A 158 -1.53 -31.10 9.70
C GLU A 158 -1.87 -32.22 8.70
N LYS A 159 -3.15 -32.64 8.60
CA LYS A 159 -3.58 -33.75 7.73
C LYS A 159 -3.71 -33.36 6.26
N GLN A 160 -3.63 -32.06 5.95
CA GLN A 160 -3.64 -31.52 4.59
C GLN A 160 -2.27 -30.93 4.21
N ARG A 161 -1.18 -31.40 4.83
CA ARG A 161 0.21 -31.24 4.35
C ARG A 161 0.42 -31.99 3.02
N VAL A 162 -0.49 -31.83 2.06
CA VAL A 162 -0.33 -32.35 0.72
C VAL A 162 0.89 -31.63 0.16
N ASP A 163 1.97 -32.38 0.01
CA ASP A 163 3.21 -31.93 -0.57
C ASP A 163 2.88 -31.23 -1.89
N ARG A 164 2.94 -29.89 -1.89
CA ARG A 164 2.53 -29.08 -3.05
C ARG A 164 3.41 -29.39 -4.26
N GLY A 165 4.52 -30.10 -4.04
CA GLY A 165 5.52 -30.45 -5.03
C GLY A 165 6.50 -29.31 -5.27
N TYR A 166 6.40 -28.21 -4.52
CA TYR A 166 7.27 -27.05 -4.61
C TYR A 166 7.34 -26.31 -3.27
N ASP A 167 8.41 -25.54 -3.09
CA ASP A 167 8.63 -24.70 -1.91
C ASP A 167 7.72 -23.45 -1.94
N PHE A 168 6.56 -23.54 -1.30
CA PHE A 168 5.60 -22.44 -1.23
C PHE A 168 6.13 -21.22 -0.49
N THR A 169 6.85 -21.44 0.62
CA THR A 169 7.46 -20.36 1.41
C THR A 169 8.51 -19.61 0.62
N GLY A 170 9.39 -20.33 -0.10
CA GLY A 170 10.39 -19.71 -0.95
C GLY A 170 9.77 -18.93 -2.11
N VAL A 171 8.65 -19.39 -2.69
CA VAL A 171 7.92 -18.61 -3.72
C VAL A 171 7.32 -17.33 -3.13
N LEU A 172 6.73 -17.41 -1.93
CA LEU A 172 6.18 -16.22 -1.25
C LEU A 172 7.27 -15.19 -0.94
N GLU A 173 8.43 -15.63 -0.43
CA GLU A 173 9.60 -14.77 -0.18
C GLU A 173 10.04 -14.08 -1.49
N TRP A 174 10.11 -14.82 -2.60
CA TRP A 174 10.46 -14.25 -3.91
C TRP A 174 9.50 -13.15 -4.37
N PHE A 175 8.19 -13.32 -4.15
CA PHE A 175 7.21 -12.28 -4.43
C PHE A 175 7.35 -11.11 -3.45
N ALA A 176 7.55 -11.37 -2.15
CA ALA A 176 7.70 -10.35 -1.12
C ALA A 176 8.86 -9.37 -1.40
N GLU A 177 9.95 -9.88 -1.96
CA GLU A 177 11.09 -9.07 -2.41
C GLU A 177 10.68 -8.06 -3.50
N ARG A 178 9.80 -8.45 -4.42
CA ARG A 178 9.49 -7.71 -5.66
C ARG A 178 8.18 -6.93 -5.63
N VAL A 179 7.26 -7.29 -4.75
CA VAL A 179 5.97 -6.62 -4.65
C VAL A 179 6.09 -5.30 -3.90
N ASP A 180 5.14 -4.43 -4.18
CA ASP A 180 5.01 -3.09 -3.63
C ASP A 180 4.15 -3.10 -2.37
N ARG A 181 3.21 -4.06 -2.31
CA ARG A 181 2.27 -4.21 -1.22
C ARG A 181 1.94 -5.68 -1.00
N ILE A 182 1.83 -6.08 0.26
CA ILE A 182 1.37 -7.42 0.65
C ILE A 182 0.11 -7.23 1.48
N ILE A 183 -1.02 -7.78 1.02
CA ILE A 183 -2.28 -7.76 1.75
C ILE A 183 -2.46 -9.14 2.41
N LEU A 184 -2.45 -9.16 3.74
CA LEU A 184 -2.79 -10.33 4.54
C LEU A 184 -4.29 -10.33 4.83
N LEU A 185 -5.03 -11.25 4.21
CA LEU A 185 -6.47 -11.38 4.39
C LEU A 185 -6.83 -12.38 5.48
N PHE A 186 -7.69 -11.95 6.40
CA PHE A 186 -8.30 -12.74 7.47
C PHE A 186 -9.81 -12.72 7.34
N ASP A 187 -10.48 -13.82 7.66
CA ASP A 187 -11.94 -13.90 7.71
C ASP A 187 -12.42 -13.64 9.13
N ALA A 188 -13.24 -12.60 9.33
CA ALA A 188 -13.75 -12.24 10.65
C ALA A 188 -14.66 -13.31 11.27
N HIS A 189 -15.33 -14.11 10.44
CA HIS A 189 -16.20 -15.18 10.89
C HIS A 189 -15.41 -16.44 11.31
N LYS A 190 -14.23 -16.67 10.71
CA LYS A 190 -13.38 -17.85 10.94
C LYS A 190 -11.92 -17.45 11.16
N LEU A 191 -11.67 -16.78 12.29
CA LEU A 191 -10.31 -16.42 12.67
C LEU A 191 -9.55 -17.65 13.19
N ASP A 192 -8.66 -18.17 12.37
CA ASP A 192 -7.64 -19.15 12.74
C ASP A 192 -6.30 -18.65 12.18
N ILE A 193 -5.17 -19.00 12.80
CA ILE A 193 -3.84 -18.77 12.22
C ILE A 193 -3.09 -20.10 12.31
N SER A 194 -3.22 -20.90 11.25
CA SER A 194 -2.56 -22.20 11.14
C SER A 194 -1.03 -22.06 11.18
N ASP A 195 -0.33 -23.13 11.56
CA ASP A 195 1.15 -23.16 11.55
C ASP A 195 1.74 -22.93 10.16
N GLU A 196 1.04 -23.35 9.10
CA GLU A 196 1.46 -23.06 7.72
C GLU A 196 1.29 -21.58 7.39
N PHE A 197 0.21 -20.94 7.87
CA PHE A 197 0.03 -19.51 7.66
C PHE A 197 1.04 -18.69 8.47
N ARG A 198 1.33 -19.10 9.71
CA ARG A 198 2.42 -18.53 10.51
C ARG A 198 3.76 -18.57 9.77
N ARG A 199 4.16 -19.74 9.26
CA ARG A 199 5.40 -19.88 8.47
C ARG A 199 5.40 -19.02 7.20
N SER A 200 4.23 -18.89 6.57
CA SER A 200 4.08 -18.02 5.40
C SER A 200 4.27 -16.55 5.75
N ILE A 201 3.75 -16.09 6.90
CA ILE A 201 3.96 -14.71 7.40
C ILE A 201 5.42 -14.51 7.82
N GLU A 202 6.04 -15.50 8.46
CA GLU A 202 7.47 -15.47 8.82
C GLU A 202 8.37 -15.36 7.59
N ALA A 203 7.99 -15.96 6.45
CA ALA A 203 8.70 -15.80 5.18
C ALA A 203 8.61 -14.38 4.58
N LEU A 204 7.72 -13.52 5.10
CA LEU A 204 7.60 -12.11 4.70
C LEU A 204 8.38 -11.16 5.62
N ARG A 205 9.09 -11.69 6.63
CA ARG A 205 9.85 -10.89 7.59
C ARG A 205 10.89 -10.03 6.88
N GLY A 206 11.03 -8.78 7.32
CA GLY A 206 11.94 -7.81 6.68
C GLY A 206 11.28 -7.03 5.54
N HIS A 207 10.00 -7.32 5.26
CA HIS A 207 9.14 -6.57 4.35
C HIS A 207 7.89 -6.03 5.06
N ASP A 208 7.99 -5.81 6.38
CA ASP A 208 6.88 -5.43 7.25
C ASP A 208 6.24 -4.09 6.86
N ASP A 209 7.03 -3.16 6.28
CA ASP A 209 6.57 -1.87 5.75
C ASP A 209 5.59 -2.02 4.57
N LYS A 210 5.69 -3.14 3.83
CA LYS A 210 4.83 -3.48 2.71
C LYS A 210 3.52 -4.14 3.15
N ILE A 211 3.43 -4.62 4.38
CA ILE A 211 2.29 -5.40 4.86
C ILE A 211 1.10 -4.48 5.19
N ARG A 212 -0.08 -4.89 4.76
CA ARG A 212 -1.39 -4.35 5.15
C ARG A 212 -2.28 -5.51 5.51
N ILE A 213 -3.05 -5.35 6.57
CA ILE A 213 -3.87 -6.43 7.11
C ILE A 213 -5.31 -6.11 6.83
N VAL A 214 -6.05 -7.05 6.24
CA VAL A 214 -7.47 -6.89 5.94
C VAL A 214 -8.26 -7.93 6.73
N LEU A 215 -9.10 -7.45 7.64
CA LEU A 215 -10.09 -8.26 8.34
C LEU A 215 -11.40 -8.22 7.52
N ASN A 216 -11.52 -9.19 6.63
CA ASN A 216 -12.59 -9.30 5.65
C ASN A 216 -13.85 -9.97 6.24
N LYS A 217 -15.00 -9.79 5.58
CA LYS A 217 -16.31 -10.31 5.99
C LYS A 217 -16.73 -9.86 7.39
N ALA A 218 -16.32 -8.65 7.78
CA ALA A 218 -16.62 -8.09 9.09
C ALA A 218 -18.13 -7.89 9.31
N ASP A 219 -18.90 -7.73 8.24
CA ASP A 219 -20.37 -7.63 8.25
C ASP A 219 -21.07 -8.94 8.63
N MET A 220 -20.37 -10.08 8.67
CA MET A 220 -20.96 -11.39 8.99
C MET A 220 -21.08 -11.66 10.49
N ILE A 221 -20.58 -10.75 11.33
CA ILE A 221 -20.58 -10.84 12.79
C ILE A 221 -21.10 -9.52 13.40
N ASP A 222 -21.62 -9.60 14.63
CA ASP A 222 -22.08 -8.40 15.33
C ASP A 222 -20.91 -7.53 15.85
N HIS A 223 -21.22 -6.32 16.33
CA HIS A 223 -20.22 -5.37 16.82
C HIS A 223 -19.37 -5.92 17.99
N GLN A 224 -19.97 -6.66 18.93
CA GLN A 224 -19.23 -7.20 20.08
C GLN A 224 -18.27 -8.31 19.66
N GLN A 225 -18.73 -9.20 18.78
CA GLN A 225 -17.92 -10.26 18.22
C GLN A 225 -16.79 -9.68 17.37
N LEU A 226 -17.04 -8.64 16.58
CA LEU A 226 -16.02 -7.94 15.80
C LEU A 226 -14.88 -7.43 16.68
N MET A 227 -15.19 -6.77 17.80
CA MET A 227 -14.17 -6.30 18.73
C MET A 227 -13.34 -7.44 19.35
N ARG A 228 -13.98 -8.59 19.64
CA ARG A 228 -13.28 -9.77 20.16
C ARG A 228 -12.35 -10.40 19.11
N VAL A 229 -12.83 -10.54 17.86
CA VAL A 229 -12.07 -11.09 16.74
C VAL A 229 -10.88 -10.19 16.41
N TYR A 230 -11.10 -8.87 16.35
CA TYR A 230 -10.05 -7.89 16.14
C TYR A 230 -8.95 -7.98 17.23
N GLY A 231 -9.35 -8.01 18.50
CA GLY A 231 -8.40 -8.16 19.61
C GLY A 231 -7.60 -9.48 19.54
N ALA A 232 -8.25 -10.59 19.20
CA ALA A 232 -7.61 -11.89 19.02
C ALA A 232 -6.62 -11.92 17.84
N LEU A 233 -6.98 -11.28 16.73
CA LEU A 233 -6.11 -11.13 15.55
C LEU A 233 -4.84 -10.35 15.92
N MET A 234 -4.98 -9.18 16.53
CA MET A 234 -3.85 -8.33 16.91
C MET A 234 -2.92 -9.03 17.91
N TRP A 235 -3.49 -9.71 18.90
CA TRP A 235 -2.71 -10.52 19.85
C TRP A 235 -1.89 -11.61 19.15
N SER A 236 -2.49 -12.26 18.14
CA SER A 236 -1.85 -13.36 17.43
C SER A 236 -0.76 -12.87 16.49
N LEU A 237 -1.03 -11.78 15.76
CA LEU A 237 -0.06 -11.14 14.86
C LEU A 237 1.14 -10.54 15.59
N GLY A 238 0.93 -9.94 16.77
CA GLY A 238 2.01 -9.40 17.59
C GLY A 238 3.07 -10.46 17.95
N LYS A 239 2.66 -11.74 18.07
CA LYS A 239 3.58 -12.87 18.30
C LYS A 239 4.33 -13.32 17.04
N VAL A 240 3.77 -13.07 15.85
CA VAL A 240 4.28 -13.59 14.57
C VAL A 240 5.18 -12.56 13.88
N LEU A 241 4.70 -11.32 13.72
CA LEU A 241 5.42 -10.26 13.01
C LEU A 241 6.69 -9.80 13.74
N GLN A 242 6.70 -9.89 15.08
CA GLN A 242 7.87 -9.51 15.91
C GLN A 242 8.39 -8.08 15.63
N THR A 243 7.52 -7.18 15.17
CA THR A 243 7.81 -5.76 15.00
C THR A 243 7.38 -4.97 16.24
N PRO A 244 8.12 -3.91 16.63
CA PRO A 244 7.69 -3.03 17.70
C PRO A 244 6.48 -2.18 17.29
N GLU A 245 6.29 -1.97 15.99
CA GLU A 245 5.19 -1.21 15.41
C GLU A 245 3.95 -2.08 15.18
N VAL A 246 2.79 -1.52 15.46
CA VAL A 246 1.49 -2.17 15.27
C VAL A 246 1.08 -2.03 13.81
N ALA A 247 0.84 -3.15 13.13
CA ALA A 247 0.37 -3.14 11.75
C ALA A 247 -1.05 -2.55 11.64
N ARG A 248 -1.29 -1.70 10.62
CA ARG A 248 -2.63 -1.19 10.29
C ARG A 248 -3.51 -2.33 9.79
N VAL A 249 -4.70 -2.43 10.38
CA VAL A 249 -5.75 -3.36 9.96
C VAL A 249 -6.89 -2.55 9.35
N TYR A 250 -7.36 -2.99 8.18
CA TYR A 250 -8.56 -2.49 7.50
C TYR A 250 -9.70 -3.48 7.74
N ILE A 251 -10.81 -2.98 8.27
CA ILE A 251 -11.95 -3.79 8.68
C ILE A 251 -13.09 -3.54 7.71
N GLY A 252 -13.59 -4.59 7.05
CA GLY A 252 -14.68 -4.41 6.10
C GLY A 252 -15.11 -5.70 5.42
N SER A 253 -15.93 -5.55 4.38
CA SER A 253 -16.43 -6.65 3.55
C SER A 253 -16.30 -6.26 2.08
N PHE A 254 -15.21 -6.71 1.47
CA PHE A 254 -14.77 -6.25 0.15
C PHE A 254 -15.39 -7.11 -0.96
N TRP A 255 -16.70 -6.93 -1.17
CA TRP A 255 -17.50 -7.59 -2.20
C TRP A 255 -18.69 -6.72 -2.63
N ASP A 256 -19.43 -7.18 -3.63
CA ASP A 256 -20.63 -6.52 -4.17
C ASP A 256 -21.95 -7.02 -3.53
N GLN A 257 -21.88 -7.74 -2.41
CA GLN A 257 -23.04 -8.34 -1.76
C GLN A 257 -23.61 -7.44 -0.63
N PRO A 258 -24.93 -7.52 -0.36
CA PRO A 258 -25.54 -6.77 0.75
C PRO A 258 -24.89 -7.10 2.10
N LEU A 259 -24.70 -6.07 2.94
CA LEU A 259 -24.21 -6.24 4.31
C LEU A 259 -25.22 -7.01 5.15
N ARG A 260 -24.75 -8.02 5.88
CA ARG A 260 -25.60 -8.79 6.80
C ARG A 260 -25.88 -8.05 8.10
N TYR A 261 -24.83 -7.51 8.73
CA TYR A 261 -24.93 -6.57 9.84
C TYR A 261 -24.35 -5.23 9.38
N ASP A 262 -25.18 -4.19 9.37
CA ASP A 262 -24.82 -2.86 8.84
C ASP A 262 -24.59 -1.81 9.94
N VAL A 263 -24.66 -2.20 11.20
CA VAL A 263 -24.40 -1.30 12.37
C VAL A 263 -23.04 -0.60 12.26
N ASN A 264 -22.04 -1.27 11.69
CA ASN A 264 -20.69 -0.74 11.50
C ASN A 264 -20.42 -0.29 10.05
N ARG A 265 -21.45 -0.06 9.22
CA ARG A 265 -21.30 0.30 7.79
C ARG A 265 -20.30 1.44 7.59
N ARG A 266 -20.45 2.53 8.35
CA ARG A 266 -19.57 3.69 8.29
C ARG A 266 -18.10 3.33 8.54
N LEU A 267 -17.83 2.47 9.52
CA LEU A 267 -16.47 1.99 9.77
C LEU A 267 -15.93 1.21 8.57
N PHE A 268 -16.75 0.34 7.96
CA PHE A 268 -16.33 -0.44 6.79
C PHE A 268 -16.00 0.46 5.60
N GLU A 269 -16.83 1.47 5.33
CA GLU A 269 -16.61 2.45 4.27
C GLU A 269 -15.37 3.31 4.54
N ASP A 270 -15.18 3.81 5.77
CA ASP A 270 -13.99 4.59 6.16
C ASP A 270 -12.70 3.78 5.95
N GLU A 271 -12.68 2.52 6.38
CA GLU A 271 -11.52 1.63 6.24
C GLU A 271 -11.26 1.20 4.79
N GLU A 272 -12.32 1.03 3.98
CA GLU A 272 -12.21 0.76 2.55
C GLU A 272 -11.56 1.94 1.81
N GLN A 273 -12.01 3.16 2.10
CA GLN A 273 -11.43 4.38 1.52
C GLN A 273 -9.95 4.54 1.91
N ASP A 274 -9.60 4.29 3.17
CA ASP A 274 -8.20 4.30 3.61
C ASP A 274 -7.34 3.26 2.86
N LEU A 275 -7.86 2.04 2.67
CA LEU A 275 -7.15 0.99 1.93
C LEU A 275 -6.98 1.39 0.46
N PHE A 276 -8.04 1.88 -0.18
CA PHE A 276 -8.00 2.22 -1.60
C PHE A 276 -7.08 3.40 -1.88
N ARG A 277 -7.02 4.40 -1.00
CA ARG A 277 -6.02 5.49 -1.09
C ARG A 277 -4.59 4.98 -0.97
N ASP A 278 -4.33 4.03 -0.05
CA ASP A 278 -3.02 3.39 0.05
C ASP A 278 -2.65 2.65 -1.25
N LEU A 279 -3.59 1.93 -1.87
CA LEU A 279 -3.37 1.22 -3.13
C LEU A 279 -3.22 2.17 -4.34
N GLN A 280 -4.01 3.25 -4.42
CA GLN A 280 -3.90 4.28 -5.47
C GLN A 280 -2.55 5.02 -5.42
N SER A 281 -1.92 5.08 -4.24
CA SER A 281 -0.60 5.71 -4.06
C SER A 281 0.55 4.87 -4.63
N LEU A 282 0.36 3.57 -4.90
CA LEU A 282 1.44 2.64 -5.23
C LEU A 282 2.23 3.03 -6.49
N PRO A 283 1.62 3.41 -7.63
CA PRO A 283 2.38 3.80 -8.82
C PRO A 283 3.28 5.02 -8.60
N ARG A 284 2.82 5.98 -7.78
CA ARG A 284 3.60 7.16 -7.41
C ARG A 284 4.82 6.78 -6.58
N ASN A 285 4.62 5.87 -5.61
CA ASN A 285 5.66 5.42 -4.69
C ASN A 285 6.62 4.37 -5.29
N ALA A 286 6.26 3.73 -6.41
CA ALA A 286 7.05 2.66 -6.99
C ALA A 286 8.41 3.13 -7.52
N ALA A 287 8.49 4.31 -8.14
CA ALA A 287 9.77 4.87 -8.58
C ALA A 287 10.72 5.10 -7.40
N LEU A 288 10.22 5.69 -6.30
CA LEU A 288 11.00 5.89 -5.07
C LEU A 288 11.44 4.56 -4.45
N ARG A 289 10.57 3.56 -4.40
CA ARG A 289 10.92 2.24 -3.87
C ARG A 289 11.98 1.54 -4.73
N LYS A 290 11.82 1.51 -6.06
CA LYS A 290 12.84 0.95 -6.96
C LYS A 290 14.18 1.66 -6.83
N LEU A 291 14.17 2.98 -6.67
CA LEU A 291 15.37 3.75 -6.39
C LEU A 291 16.01 3.35 -5.04
N ASN A 292 15.21 3.25 -3.98
CA ASN A 292 15.68 2.81 -2.65
C ASN A 292 16.25 1.37 -2.68
N ASP A 293 15.62 0.47 -3.44
CA ASP A 293 16.09 -0.90 -3.59
C ASP A 293 17.41 -0.95 -4.38
N LEU A 294 17.58 -0.10 -5.40
CA LEU A 294 18.86 0.05 -6.09
C LEU A 294 19.95 0.60 -5.16
N ILE A 295 19.64 1.53 -4.25
CA ILE A 295 20.58 2.03 -3.23
C ILE A 295 21.01 0.89 -2.30
N LYS A 296 20.06 0.13 -1.76
CA LYS A 296 20.34 -1.02 -0.88
C LYS A 296 21.22 -2.04 -1.60
N ARG A 297 20.86 -2.38 -2.85
CA ARG A 297 21.63 -3.29 -3.71
C ARG A 297 23.05 -2.80 -3.98
N ALA A 298 23.21 -1.50 -4.26
CA ALA A 298 24.52 -0.89 -4.49
C ALA A 298 25.42 -0.95 -3.25
N ARG A 299 24.87 -0.68 -2.06
CA ARG A 299 25.60 -0.83 -0.80
C ARG A 299 26.04 -2.27 -0.58
N LEU A 300 25.12 -3.22 -0.72
CA LEU A 300 25.42 -4.64 -0.59
C LEU A 300 26.49 -5.10 -1.60
N ALA A 301 26.42 -4.64 -2.85
CA ALA A 301 27.42 -4.95 -3.89
C ALA A 301 28.82 -4.41 -3.56
N LYS A 302 28.91 -3.20 -3.00
CA LYS A 302 30.18 -2.64 -2.50
C LYS A 302 30.74 -3.47 -1.34
N VAL A 303 29.91 -3.81 -0.37
CA VAL A 303 30.31 -4.63 0.79
C VAL A 303 30.79 -6.00 0.32
N HIS A 304 30.04 -6.63 -0.59
CA HIS A 304 30.43 -7.89 -1.22
C HIS A 304 31.78 -7.79 -1.94
N ALA A 305 32.02 -6.72 -2.70
CA ALA A 305 33.30 -6.50 -3.36
C ALA A 305 34.48 -6.40 -2.37
N TYR A 306 34.30 -5.72 -1.23
CA TYR A 306 35.32 -5.67 -0.18
C TYR A 306 35.58 -7.06 0.42
N LEU A 307 34.52 -7.80 0.75
CA LEU A 307 34.63 -9.14 1.33
C LEU A 307 35.36 -10.11 0.40
N ILE A 308 34.96 -10.19 -0.87
CA ILE A 308 35.59 -11.05 -1.87
C ILE A 308 37.06 -10.67 -2.09
N SER A 309 37.36 -9.36 -2.10
CA SER A 309 38.73 -8.88 -2.25
C SER A 309 39.63 -9.21 -1.06
N GLU A 310 39.11 -9.11 0.17
CA GLU A 310 39.86 -9.45 1.38
C GLU A 310 40.11 -10.96 1.47
N LEU A 311 39.11 -11.78 1.12
CA LEU A 311 39.29 -13.23 0.97
C LEU A 311 40.37 -13.55 -0.07
N ARG A 312 40.37 -12.87 -1.21
CA ARG A 312 41.38 -13.06 -2.27
C ARG A 312 42.78 -12.70 -1.82
N LYS A 313 42.92 -11.65 -1.00
CA LYS A 313 44.18 -11.15 -0.44
C LYS A 313 44.79 -12.14 0.56
N GLU A 314 43.97 -12.83 1.36
CA GLU A 314 44.44 -13.83 2.31
C GLU A 314 44.75 -15.21 1.69
N MET A 315 44.37 -15.44 0.43
CA MET A 315 44.60 -16.72 -0.24
C MET A 315 46.06 -16.93 -0.67
N PRO A 316 46.69 -18.07 -0.33
CA PRO A 316 48.05 -18.38 -0.73
C PRO A 316 48.14 -18.69 -2.23
N GLN A 317 49.24 -18.30 -2.86
CA GLN A 317 49.40 -18.45 -4.31
C GLN A 317 49.67 -19.91 -4.74
N ILE A 318 50.37 -20.71 -3.93
CA ILE A 318 50.95 -21.99 -4.37
C ILE A 318 50.39 -23.20 -3.60
N PHE A 319 50.57 -23.28 -2.27
CA PHE A 319 50.15 -24.44 -1.46
C PHE A 319 49.18 -24.05 -0.34
N GLY A 320 48.41 -25.02 0.18
CA GLY A 320 47.55 -24.85 1.37
C GLY A 320 46.20 -24.16 1.12
N LYS A 321 45.80 -23.98 -0.14
CA LYS A 321 44.57 -23.26 -0.54
C LYS A 321 43.30 -23.78 0.12
N GLU A 322 43.10 -25.10 0.11
CA GLU A 322 41.91 -25.73 0.71
C GLU A 322 41.83 -25.55 2.22
N SER A 323 42.96 -25.70 2.92
CA SER A 323 43.02 -25.49 4.36
C SER A 323 42.73 -24.03 4.71
N LYS A 324 43.34 -23.08 3.98
CA LYS A 324 43.14 -21.65 4.20
C LYS A 324 41.70 -21.23 3.86
N LYS A 325 41.09 -21.76 2.80
CA LYS A 325 39.67 -21.53 2.48
C LYS A 325 38.76 -21.91 3.66
N LYS A 326 38.94 -23.10 4.22
CA LYS A 326 38.13 -23.56 5.38
C LYS A 326 38.34 -22.67 6.61
N GLU A 327 39.57 -22.25 6.86
CA GLU A 327 39.91 -21.31 7.94
C GLU A 327 39.22 -19.95 7.76
N LEU A 328 39.29 -19.37 6.56
CA LEU A 328 38.67 -18.08 6.23
C LEU A 328 37.15 -18.12 6.39
N ILE A 329 36.49 -19.18 5.91
CA ILE A 329 35.04 -19.36 6.06
C ILE A 329 34.68 -19.46 7.55
N LYS A 330 35.43 -20.25 8.34
CA LYS A 330 35.19 -20.39 9.78
C LYS A 330 35.33 -19.05 10.52
N ASN A 331 36.29 -18.23 10.12
CA ASN A 331 36.62 -16.95 10.76
C ASN A 331 35.95 -15.74 10.07
N LEU A 332 34.93 -15.94 9.25
CA LEU A 332 34.31 -14.88 8.43
C LEU A 332 33.84 -13.66 9.25
N GLY A 333 33.34 -13.87 10.48
CA GLY A 333 32.96 -12.77 11.37
C GLY A 333 34.10 -11.78 11.66
N THR A 334 35.33 -12.27 11.81
CA THR A 334 36.50 -11.40 12.03
C THR A 334 36.88 -10.62 10.77
N ILE A 335 36.62 -11.19 9.59
CA ILE A 335 36.83 -10.52 8.29
C ILE A 335 35.80 -9.40 8.13
N TYR A 336 34.55 -9.66 8.51
CA TYR A 336 33.49 -8.64 8.52
C TYR A 336 33.86 -7.47 9.42
N ASP A 337 34.29 -7.72 10.65
CA ASP A 337 34.73 -6.68 11.59
C ASP A 337 35.88 -5.84 11.02
N ARG A 338 36.83 -6.48 10.33
CA ARG A 338 37.95 -5.79 9.67
C ARG A 338 37.46 -4.90 8.53
N VAL A 339 36.62 -5.44 7.64
CA VAL A 339 36.05 -4.69 6.50
C VAL A 339 35.23 -3.50 6.98
N CYS A 340 34.42 -3.67 8.04
CA CYS A 340 33.67 -2.56 8.64
C CYS A 340 34.57 -1.45 9.16
N ARG A 341 35.67 -1.79 9.85
CA ARG A 341 36.62 -0.79 10.38
C ARG A 341 37.43 -0.10 9.29
N GLU A 342 37.96 -0.87 8.33
CA GLU A 342 38.85 -0.33 7.29
C GLU A 342 38.08 0.52 6.26
N HIS A 343 36.86 0.12 5.91
CA HIS A 343 36.07 0.77 4.86
C HIS A 343 34.88 1.59 5.38
N GLN A 344 34.74 1.74 6.70
CA GLN A 344 33.66 2.49 7.35
C GLN A 344 32.26 2.04 6.90
N VAL A 345 32.10 0.72 6.74
CA VAL A 345 30.83 0.09 6.34
C VAL A 345 29.94 -0.10 7.58
N SER A 346 28.64 0.16 7.42
CA SER A 346 27.67 -0.12 8.47
C SER A 346 27.46 -1.63 8.62
N ILE A 347 27.36 -2.10 9.87
CA ILE A 347 27.08 -3.51 10.16
C ILE A 347 25.74 -3.95 9.54
N GLY A 348 24.77 -3.03 9.42
CA GLY A 348 23.46 -3.32 8.81
C GLY A 348 23.51 -3.59 7.30
N ASP A 349 24.59 -3.23 6.61
CA ASP A 349 24.77 -3.49 5.17
C ASP A 349 25.46 -4.85 4.90
N LEU A 350 25.88 -5.56 5.94
CA LEU A 350 26.54 -6.87 5.81
C LEU A 350 25.52 -8.00 5.55
N PRO A 351 25.84 -8.95 4.66
CA PRO A 351 25.01 -10.14 4.47
C PRO A 351 25.11 -11.09 5.67
N ASP A 352 24.08 -11.92 5.89
CA ASP A 352 24.09 -12.90 6.98
C ASP A 352 25.32 -13.84 6.90
N ILE A 353 26.03 -13.98 8.02
CA ILE A 353 27.29 -14.73 8.09
C ILE A 353 27.07 -16.20 7.73
N LYS A 354 25.99 -16.83 8.22
CA LYS A 354 25.75 -18.26 7.98
C LYS A 354 25.44 -18.52 6.51
N LYS A 355 24.53 -17.71 5.93
CA LYS A 355 24.23 -17.77 4.48
C LYS A 355 25.50 -17.58 3.65
N MET A 356 26.33 -16.60 4.00
CA MET A 356 27.58 -16.34 3.27
C MET A 356 28.58 -17.51 3.40
N GLN A 357 28.70 -18.12 4.58
CA GLN A 357 29.56 -19.30 4.80
C GLN A 357 29.14 -20.49 3.95
N GLU A 358 27.83 -20.77 3.86
CA GLU A 358 27.27 -21.85 3.05
C GLU A 358 27.56 -21.65 1.55
N VAL A 359 27.35 -20.44 1.04
CA VAL A 359 27.65 -20.13 -0.37
C VAL A 359 29.16 -20.21 -0.64
N LEU A 360 29.99 -19.58 0.21
CA LEU A 360 31.45 -19.57 0.05
C LEU A 360 32.06 -20.99 0.05
N ALA A 361 31.46 -21.94 0.75
CA ALA A 361 31.92 -23.33 0.76
C ALA A 361 31.96 -23.93 -0.66
N ASN A 362 31.03 -23.53 -1.53
CA ASN A 362 30.89 -24.03 -2.90
C ASN A 362 31.67 -23.21 -3.94
N GLN A 363 32.39 -22.16 -3.52
CA GLN A 363 33.07 -21.23 -4.41
C GLN A 363 34.57 -21.49 -4.50
N ASP A 364 35.17 -21.18 -5.65
CA ASP A 364 36.62 -21.27 -5.85
C ASP A 364 37.29 -19.92 -5.60
N PHE A 365 37.94 -19.80 -4.44
CA PHE A 365 38.56 -18.55 -4.00
C PHE A 365 39.74 -18.13 -4.87
N THR A 366 40.30 -19.03 -5.68
CA THR A 366 41.38 -18.68 -6.62
C THR A 366 40.88 -17.84 -7.80
N LYS A 367 39.58 -17.93 -8.12
CA LYS A 367 38.91 -17.14 -9.15
C LYS A 367 38.46 -15.77 -8.67
N PHE A 368 38.59 -15.49 -7.37
CA PHE A 368 38.23 -14.18 -6.82
C PHE A 368 39.17 -13.10 -7.33
N HIS A 369 38.59 -11.92 -7.53
CA HIS A 369 39.31 -10.76 -8.02
C HIS A 369 39.85 -9.92 -6.86
N SER A 370 40.98 -9.26 -7.10
CA SER A 370 41.50 -8.23 -6.19
C SER A 370 40.61 -6.99 -6.21
N LEU A 371 40.78 -6.13 -5.20
CA LEU A 371 40.03 -4.87 -5.11
C LEU A 371 40.32 -3.96 -6.32
N LYS A 372 39.27 -3.46 -6.97
CA LYS A 372 39.32 -2.51 -8.08
C LYS A 372 38.63 -1.21 -7.68
N MET A 373 39.41 -0.30 -7.12
CA MET A 373 38.95 1.03 -6.70
C MET A 373 38.16 1.79 -7.78
N PRO A 374 38.53 1.77 -9.08
CA PRO A 374 37.77 2.49 -10.09
C PRO A 374 36.30 2.06 -10.22
N LEU A 375 35.99 0.77 -10.01
CA LEU A 375 34.60 0.29 -10.04
C LEU A 375 33.81 0.77 -8.81
N LEU A 376 34.45 0.78 -7.64
CA LEU A 376 33.84 1.28 -6.41
C LEU A 376 33.58 2.78 -6.48
N GLU A 377 34.54 3.56 -6.97
CA GLU A 377 34.41 5.01 -7.17
C GLU A 377 33.28 5.39 -8.15
N VAL A 378 33.01 4.54 -9.15
CA VAL A 378 31.85 4.71 -10.04
C VAL A 378 30.54 4.53 -9.28
N VAL A 379 30.45 3.52 -8.41
CA VAL A 379 29.26 3.30 -7.56
C VAL A 379 29.12 4.36 -6.48
N ASP A 380 30.22 4.88 -5.93
CA ASP A 380 30.18 5.99 -4.97
C ASP A 380 29.66 7.29 -5.60
N ARG A 381 30.14 7.62 -6.80
CA ARG A 381 29.59 8.74 -7.57
C ARG A 381 28.14 8.53 -7.96
N MET A 382 27.76 7.29 -8.29
CA MET A 382 26.37 6.92 -8.54
C MET A 382 25.48 7.27 -7.36
N LEU A 383 25.84 6.84 -6.15
CA LEU A 383 25.07 7.08 -4.94
C LEU A 383 25.05 8.58 -4.55
N ALA A 384 26.18 9.27 -4.68
CA ALA A 384 26.31 10.66 -4.24
C ALA A 384 25.68 11.69 -5.21
N ILE A 385 25.73 11.44 -6.52
CA ILE A 385 25.37 12.43 -7.54
C ILE A 385 24.12 11.97 -8.30
N ASP A 386 24.18 10.81 -8.95
CA ASP A 386 23.11 10.40 -9.87
C ASP A 386 21.81 10.09 -9.12
N ILE A 387 21.89 9.34 -8.03
CA ILE A 387 20.74 9.01 -7.18
C ILE A 387 20.17 10.26 -6.51
N ALA A 388 21.03 11.15 -5.98
CA ALA A 388 20.59 12.42 -5.38
C ALA A 388 19.83 13.29 -6.39
N ARG A 389 20.31 13.34 -7.64
CA ARG A 389 19.62 14.04 -8.74
C ARG A 389 18.25 13.41 -9.04
N LEU A 390 18.16 12.08 -9.13
CA LEU A 390 16.89 11.39 -9.37
C LEU A 390 15.89 11.61 -8.23
N MET A 391 16.35 11.60 -6.98
CA MET A 391 15.53 11.91 -5.82
C MET A 391 14.95 13.34 -5.89
N GLY A 392 15.73 14.31 -6.36
CA GLY A 392 15.25 15.68 -6.58
C GLY A 392 14.25 15.83 -7.74
N MET A 393 14.17 14.86 -8.65
CA MET A 393 13.18 14.86 -9.74
C MET A 393 11.82 14.29 -9.30
N ILE A 394 11.77 13.54 -8.20
CA ILE A 394 10.53 12.98 -7.68
C ILE A 394 9.96 13.99 -6.67
N PRO A 395 8.84 14.66 -6.97
CA PRO A 395 8.31 15.69 -6.07
C PRO A 395 7.90 15.06 -4.73
N GLN A 396 8.58 15.42 -3.65
CA GLN A 396 8.28 14.86 -2.32
C GLN A 396 7.04 15.49 -1.67
N GLU A 397 6.65 16.71 -2.06
CA GLU A 397 5.61 17.50 -1.37
C GLU A 397 4.50 18.03 -2.31
N GLU A 398 4.73 18.14 -3.64
CA GLU A 398 3.76 18.75 -4.57
C GLU A 398 2.69 17.78 -5.13
N MET A 399 2.84 16.46 -4.95
CA MET A 399 1.95 15.47 -5.59
C MET A 399 0.63 15.20 -4.86
N THR A 400 0.49 15.62 -3.61
CA THR A 400 -0.75 15.50 -2.81
C THR A 400 -1.81 16.53 -3.21
N LEU A 401 -1.44 17.64 -3.86
CA LEU A 401 -2.35 18.77 -3.99
C LEU A 401 -3.08 18.87 -5.35
N ILE A 402 -2.57 18.32 -6.46
CA ILE A 402 -3.15 18.62 -7.80
C ILE A 402 -3.10 17.46 -8.83
N SER A 403 -2.54 16.27 -8.54
CA SER A 403 -2.44 15.21 -9.55
C SER A 403 -3.59 14.20 -9.49
N GLU A 404 -4.26 13.94 -10.63
CA GLU A 404 -5.25 12.85 -10.76
C GLU A 404 -4.64 11.50 -10.32
N PRO A 405 -5.40 10.62 -9.64
CA PRO A 405 -4.91 9.30 -9.25
C PRO A 405 -4.53 8.49 -10.49
N LEU A 406 -3.39 7.77 -10.42
CA LEU A 406 -2.89 6.95 -11.53
C LEU A 406 -3.68 5.65 -11.67
N VAL A 407 -4.13 5.07 -10.55
CA VAL A 407 -5.07 3.95 -10.54
C VAL A 407 -6.47 4.52 -10.69
N LYS A 408 -7.16 4.14 -11.77
CA LYS A 408 -8.51 4.59 -12.13
C LYS A 408 -9.38 3.39 -12.48
N GLY A 409 -10.70 3.55 -12.44
CA GLY A 409 -11.67 2.52 -12.79
C GLY A 409 -11.87 1.47 -11.69
N GLY A 410 -12.89 0.63 -11.88
CA GLY A 410 -13.27 -0.37 -10.87
C GLY A 410 -13.68 0.30 -9.56
N ALA A 411 -13.46 -0.39 -8.43
CA ALA A 411 -13.87 0.10 -7.11
C ALA A 411 -13.16 1.40 -6.68
N PHE A 412 -12.11 1.80 -7.41
CA PHE A 412 -11.37 3.03 -7.15
C PHE A 412 -12.07 4.31 -7.61
N ASP A 413 -13.08 4.21 -8.49
CA ASP A 413 -13.85 5.37 -8.93
C ASP A 413 -14.74 5.94 -7.80
N GLY A 414 -15.12 5.10 -6.82
CA GLY A 414 -15.86 5.50 -5.63
C GLY A 414 -15.00 6.14 -4.52
N VAL A 415 -13.67 6.21 -4.71
CA VAL A 415 -12.78 6.81 -3.71
C VAL A 415 -12.95 8.32 -3.71
N GLU A 416 -13.41 8.86 -2.59
CA GLU A 416 -13.76 10.28 -2.44
C GLU A 416 -14.69 10.80 -3.56
N ASP A 417 -15.60 9.96 -4.07
CA ASP A 417 -16.61 10.39 -5.06
C ASP A 417 -17.52 11.46 -4.42
N VAL A 418 -17.24 12.72 -4.72
CA VAL A 418 -18.02 13.87 -4.25
C VAL A 418 -19.18 14.22 -5.18
N VAL A 419 -19.28 13.57 -6.34
CA VAL A 419 -20.24 13.92 -7.41
C VAL A 419 -21.48 13.02 -7.33
N SER A 420 -21.30 11.72 -7.11
CA SER A 420 -22.41 10.78 -6.98
C SER A 420 -23.25 11.06 -5.73
N PRO A 421 -24.59 10.87 -5.78
CA PRO A 421 -25.44 10.92 -4.60
C PRO A 421 -25.19 9.75 -3.63
N PHE A 422 -24.45 8.71 -4.07
CA PHE A 422 -24.00 7.58 -3.24
C PHE A 422 -22.53 7.68 -2.85
N GLY A 423 -21.94 8.86 -3.09
CA GLY A 423 -20.56 9.15 -2.76
C GLY A 423 -20.25 9.04 -1.27
N TYR A 424 -18.96 8.92 -0.94
CA TYR A 424 -18.51 8.82 0.44
C TYR A 424 -19.00 10.01 1.29
N ARG A 425 -19.64 9.71 2.43
CA ARG A 425 -20.29 10.68 3.35
C ARG A 425 -21.45 11.50 2.76
N LYS A 426 -22.03 11.09 1.64
CA LYS A 426 -23.21 11.76 1.06
C LYS A 426 -24.46 11.52 1.88
N GLY A 427 -25.29 12.56 2.03
CA GLY A 427 -26.54 12.50 2.77
C GLY A 427 -26.41 12.42 4.30
N GLU A 428 -25.20 12.54 4.86
CA GLU A 428 -24.94 12.52 6.30
C GLU A 428 -24.19 13.78 6.77
N GLY A 429 -24.32 14.10 8.06
CA GLY A 429 -23.67 15.26 8.66
C GLY A 429 -24.02 16.57 7.94
N ILE A 430 -23.03 17.24 7.37
CA ILE A 430 -23.20 18.50 6.63
C ILE A 430 -23.83 18.28 5.25
N ASP A 431 -23.67 17.09 4.65
CA ASP A 431 -24.28 16.75 3.36
C ASP A 431 -25.72 16.24 3.53
N ALA A 432 -26.22 16.13 4.78
CA ALA A 432 -27.60 15.75 5.06
C ALA A 432 -28.59 16.70 4.36
N GLY A 433 -29.55 16.11 3.64
CA GLY A 433 -30.52 16.83 2.83
C GLY A 433 -29.99 17.40 1.51
N TYR A 434 -28.76 17.08 1.11
CA TYR A 434 -28.26 17.41 -0.22
C TYR A 434 -29.12 16.72 -1.29
N GLY A 435 -29.69 17.50 -2.21
CA GLY A 435 -30.60 17.01 -3.25
C GLY A 435 -32.05 16.79 -2.81
N GLU A 436 -32.40 17.05 -1.55
CA GLU A 436 -33.80 17.06 -1.11
C GLU A 436 -34.52 18.32 -1.59
N VAL A 437 -35.81 18.18 -1.90
CA VAL A 437 -36.66 19.31 -2.31
C VAL A 437 -36.92 20.25 -1.12
N ASP A 438 -37.07 19.68 0.07
CA ASP A 438 -37.31 20.43 1.29
C ASP A 438 -35.99 20.73 2.02
N TRP A 439 -35.93 21.85 2.72
CA TRP A 439 -34.73 22.24 3.46
C TRP A 439 -34.58 21.40 4.72
N ILE A 440 -33.42 20.73 4.89
CA ILE A 440 -33.21 19.74 5.96
C ILE A 440 -33.50 20.27 7.37
N CYS A 441 -33.23 21.56 7.62
CA CYS A 441 -33.49 22.19 8.91
C CYS A 441 -34.98 22.26 9.25
N ASN A 442 -35.89 22.16 8.27
CA ASN A 442 -37.34 22.10 8.49
C ASN A 442 -37.76 20.88 9.33
N ARG A 443 -37.00 19.78 9.30
CA ARG A 443 -37.31 18.57 10.07
C ARG A 443 -37.31 18.80 11.59
N ASP A 444 -36.48 19.73 12.06
CA ASP A 444 -36.28 20.02 13.48
C ASP A 444 -37.05 21.27 13.97
N ARG A 445 -37.78 21.96 13.08
CA ARG A 445 -38.46 23.24 13.40
C ARG A 445 -39.46 23.16 14.54
N ALA A 446 -40.16 22.04 14.66
CA ALA A 446 -41.07 21.79 15.78
C ALA A 446 -40.39 21.90 17.15
N ARG A 447 -39.07 21.64 17.22
CA ARG A 447 -38.25 21.76 18.43
C ARG A 447 -37.51 23.09 18.51
N THR A 448 -37.00 23.63 17.40
CA THR A 448 -36.19 24.86 17.41
C THR A 448 -37.03 26.12 17.50
N ASP A 449 -38.20 26.16 16.86
CA ASP A 449 -39.02 27.37 16.79
C ASP A 449 -39.52 27.81 18.19
N PRO A 450 -39.98 26.91 19.09
CA PRO A 450 -40.33 27.31 20.46
C PRO A 450 -39.14 27.88 21.26
N ILE A 451 -37.92 27.39 21.00
CA ILE A 451 -36.71 27.91 21.64
C ILE A 451 -36.44 29.32 21.12
N PHE A 452 -36.52 29.54 19.81
CA PHE A 452 -36.38 30.85 19.19
C PHE A 452 -37.35 31.88 19.79
N GLU A 453 -38.64 31.53 19.88
CA GLU A 453 -39.67 32.41 20.46
C GLU A 453 -39.40 32.72 21.95
N SER A 454 -38.88 31.75 22.70
CA SER A 454 -38.54 31.93 24.12
C SER A 454 -37.39 32.94 24.34
N LEU A 455 -36.56 33.16 23.32
CA LEU A 455 -35.46 34.13 23.35
C LEU A 455 -35.94 35.57 23.06
N GLN A 456 -37.25 35.78 22.90
CA GLN A 456 -37.89 37.09 22.72
C GLN A 456 -37.33 37.87 21.51
N PRO A 457 -37.55 37.37 20.28
CA PRO A 457 -37.10 38.05 19.07
C PRO A 457 -37.76 39.43 18.94
N ILE A 458 -37.00 40.42 18.46
CA ILE A 458 -37.47 41.76 18.12
C ILE A 458 -37.45 41.86 16.60
N ASP A 459 -38.58 42.23 16.00
CA ASP A 459 -38.77 42.27 14.54
C ASP A 459 -38.39 40.95 13.83
N GLY A 460 -38.68 39.82 14.48
CA GLY A 460 -38.41 38.48 13.95
C GLY A 460 -36.93 38.06 14.01
N LYS A 461 -36.08 38.78 14.76
CA LYS A 461 -34.65 38.48 14.91
C LYS A 461 -34.22 38.44 16.37
N ILE A 462 -33.28 37.57 16.71
CA ILE A 462 -32.64 37.53 18.03
C ILE A 462 -31.23 38.14 17.98
N SER A 463 -30.82 38.82 19.05
CA SER A 463 -29.47 39.38 19.15
C SER A 463 -28.41 38.28 19.29
N GLY A 464 -27.18 38.56 18.85
CA GLY A 464 -26.06 37.64 19.06
C GLY A 464 -25.78 37.30 20.53
N ALA A 465 -26.12 38.19 21.47
CA ALA A 465 -26.04 37.90 22.90
C ALA A 465 -27.07 36.85 23.35
N ALA A 466 -28.33 36.98 22.89
CA ALA A 466 -29.39 36.03 23.17
C ALA A 466 -29.09 34.66 22.54
N ALA A 467 -28.73 34.63 21.26
CA ALA A 467 -28.32 33.42 20.57
C ALA A 467 -27.14 32.74 21.26
N LYS A 468 -26.08 33.48 21.60
CA LYS A 468 -24.92 32.92 22.32
C LYS A 468 -25.30 32.27 23.64
N SER A 469 -26.25 32.84 24.38
CA SER A 469 -26.72 32.28 25.65
C SER A 469 -27.37 30.90 25.49
N GLU A 470 -28.02 30.66 24.34
CA GLU A 470 -28.60 29.37 23.99
C GLU A 470 -27.54 28.41 23.45
N LEU A 471 -26.73 28.83 22.48
CA LEU A 471 -25.74 27.98 21.81
C LEU A 471 -24.70 27.40 22.81
N ILE A 472 -24.33 28.14 23.86
CA ILE A 472 -23.39 27.66 24.91
C ILE A 472 -23.94 26.45 25.67
N LYS A 473 -25.26 26.26 25.74
CA LYS A 473 -25.88 25.11 26.44
C LYS A 473 -25.52 23.76 25.80
N SER A 474 -25.11 23.76 24.53
CA SER A 474 -24.58 22.58 23.85
C SER A 474 -23.26 22.05 24.45
N LYS A 475 -22.58 22.87 25.26
CA LYS A 475 -21.25 22.60 25.85
C LYS A 475 -20.14 22.42 24.80
N LEU A 476 -20.36 22.86 23.56
CA LEU A 476 -19.31 22.88 22.55
C LEU A 476 -18.26 23.95 22.88
N PRO A 477 -16.98 23.73 22.51
CA PRO A 477 -15.93 24.72 22.67
C PRO A 477 -16.24 26.06 21.99
N ASN A 478 -15.83 27.18 22.58
CA ASN A 478 -16.13 28.54 22.06
C ASN A 478 -15.66 28.78 20.62
N ASN A 479 -14.53 28.18 20.21
CA ASN A 479 -14.05 28.28 18.82
C ASN A 479 -15.00 27.58 17.83
N VAL A 480 -15.60 26.45 18.22
CA VAL A 480 -16.62 25.74 17.44
C VAL A 480 -17.90 26.55 17.36
N LEU A 481 -18.39 27.06 18.49
CA LEU A 481 -19.59 27.92 18.52
C LEU A 481 -19.41 29.20 17.69
N SER A 482 -18.23 29.80 17.71
CA SER A 482 -17.90 30.95 16.86
C SER A 482 -17.92 30.59 15.37
N LYS A 483 -17.48 29.37 15.01
CA LYS A 483 -17.56 28.88 13.62
C LYS A 483 -19.02 28.66 13.20
N ILE A 484 -19.85 28.06 14.07
CA ILE A 484 -21.28 27.87 13.82
C ILE A 484 -21.96 29.22 13.61
N TRP A 485 -21.75 30.19 14.51
CA TRP A 485 -22.27 31.55 14.36
C TRP A 485 -21.98 32.15 12.98
N LYS A 486 -20.71 32.12 12.55
CA LYS A 486 -20.28 32.66 11.25
C LYS A 486 -20.91 31.95 10.05
N LEU A 487 -21.29 30.68 10.20
CA LEU A 487 -21.96 29.91 9.14
C LEU A 487 -23.47 30.15 9.13
N SER A 488 -24.06 30.46 10.28
CA SER A 488 -25.50 30.66 10.47
C SER A 488 -25.96 32.08 10.19
N ASP A 489 -25.21 33.09 10.62
CA ASP A 489 -25.41 34.52 10.32
C ASP A 489 -25.01 34.79 8.85
N TYR A 490 -25.89 34.38 7.94
CA TYR A 490 -25.60 34.27 6.51
C TYR A 490 -25.65 35.64 5.82
N ASP A 491 -26.55 36.52 6.25
CA ASP A 491 -26.60 37.91 5.78
C ASP A 491 -25.65 38.85 6.54
N GLN A 492 -24.95 38.34 7.56
CA GLN A 492 -23.88 39.03 8.32
C GLN A 492 -24.36 40.31 9.00
N ASP A 493 -25.61 40.32 9.46
CA ASP A 493 -26.19 41.48 10.14
C ASP A 493 -25.95 41.48 11.66
N GLY A 494 -25.39 40.39 12.20
CA GLY A 494 -25.08 40.24 13.63
C GLY A 494 -26.26 39.77 14.49
N PHE A 495 -27.38 39.42 13.86
CA PHE A 495 -28.57 38.84 14.45
C PHE A 495 -28.84 37.47 13.83
N LEU A 496 -29.80 36.72 14.37
CA LEU A 496 -30.29 35.51 13.70
C LEU A 496 -31.80 35.63 13.55
N ASP A 497 -32.30 35.44 12.34
CA ASP A 497 -33.72 35.16 12.13
C ASP A 497 -34.06 33.70 12.48
N ILE A 498 -35.33 33.33 12.34
CA ILE A 498 -35.82 31.99 12.68
C ILE A 498 -35.18 30.88 11.83
N GLU A 499 -34.85 31.16 10.56
CA GLU A 499 -34.19 30.18 9.68
C GLU A 499 -32.71 30.06 10.06
N GLU A 500 -32.01 31.16 10.26
CA GLU A 500 -30.61 31.15 10.69
C GLU A 500 -30.41 30.51 12.06
N PHE A 501 -31.36 30.71 12.97
CA PHE A 501 -31.35 30.01 14.25
C PHE A 501 -31.58 28.50 14.09
N ALA A 502 -32.53 28.08 13.24
CA ALA A 502 -32.73 26.67 12.92
C ALA A 502 -31.47 26.05 12.29
N LEU A 503 -30.78 26.78 11.42
CA LEU A 503 -29.49 26.39 10.85
C LEU A 503 -28.40 26.26 11.92
N ALA A 504 -28.31 27.21 12.86
CA ALA A 504 -27.35 27.15 13.97
C ALA A 504 -27.57 25.90 14.84
N MET A 505 -28.83 25.60 15.16
CA MET A 505 -29.19 24.41 15.93
C MET A 505 -28.90 23.11 15.16
N HIS A 506 -29.15 23.09 13.85
CA HIS A 506 -28.78 21.96 13.01
C HIS A 506 -27.27 21.73 12.98
N LEU A 507 -26.45 22.77 12.79
CA LEU A 507 -24.99 22.67 12.80
C LEU A 507 -24.44 22.24 14.17
N ILE A 508 -25.09 22.63 15.28
CA ILE A 508 -24.78 22.09 16.61
C ILE A 508 -25.01 20.57 16.63
N ASN A 509 -26.17 20.10 16.17
CA ASN A 509 -26.48 18.67 16.15
C ASN A 509 -25.47 17.90 15.30
N VAL A 510 -25.18 18.39 14.08
CA VAL A 510 -24.16 17.80 13.20
C VAL A 510 -22.81 17.66 13.91
N LYS A 511 -22.40 18.67 14.69
CA LYS A 511 -21.15 18.63 15.44
C LYS A 511 -21.20 17.72 16.67
N MET A 512 -22.34 17.67 17.35
CA MET A 512 -22.58 16.76 18.49
C MET A 512 -22.59 15.29 18.05
N ASP A 513 -23.02 15.02 16.82
CA ASP A 513 -22.98 13.70 16.18
C ASP A 513 -21.58 13.32 15.66
N GLY A 514 -20.56 14.12 16.00
CA GLY A 514 -19.15 13.84 15.71
C GLY A 514 -18.66 14.28 14.33
N ASN A 515 -19.49 14.95 13.53
CA ASN A 515 -19.11 15.38 12.19
C ASN A 515 -18.35 16.72 12.20
N GLU A 516 -17.58 16.97 11.15
CA GLU A 516 -16.87 18.25 10.98
C GLU A 516 -17.76 19.32 10.36
N LEU A 517 -17.57 20.56 10.80
CA LEU A 517 -18.26 21.73 10.23
C LEU A 517 -17.53 22.20 8.97
N PRO A 518 -18.24 22.65 7.93
CA PRO A 518 -17.62 23.04 6.68
C PRO A 518 -16.90 24.38 6.83
N THR A 519 -16.02 24.72 5.89
CA THR A 519 -15.35 26.03 5.87
C THR A 519 -16.26 27.13 5.32
N ALA A 520 -17.17 26.78 4.41
CA ALA A 520 -18.22 27.63 3.86
C ALA A 520 -19.55 26.89 3.88
N LEU A 521 -20.66 27.62 4.00
CA LEU A 521 -21.99 27.00 4.05
C LEU A 521 -22.36 26.41 2.67
N PRO A 522 -22.66 25.10 2.57
CA PRO A 522 -23.15 24.49 1.33
C PRO A 522 -24.48 25.08 0.87
N THR A 523 -24.71 25.10 -0.44
CA THR A 523 -25.90 25.73 -1.06
C THR A 523 -27.22 25.12 -0.59
N HIS A 524 -27.27 23.81 -0.34
CA HIS A 524 -28.49 23.15 0.15
C HIS A 524 -28.82 23.50 1.60
N LEU A 525 -27.84 23.91 2.41
CA LEU A 525 -28.05 24.38 3.78
C LEU A 525 -28.39 25.87 3.87
N VAL A 526 -28.24 26.64 2.78
CA VAL A 526 -28.61 28.06 2.77
C VAL A 526 -30.11 28.21 3.07
N PRO A 527 -30.47 29.09 4.04
CA PRO A 527 -31.87 29.38 4.36
C PRO A 527 -32.69 29.67 3.11
N PRO A 528 -33.87 29.05 2.92
CA PRO A 528 -34.66 29.19 1.71
C PRO A 528 -34.97 30.64 1.33
N SER A 529 -35.24 31.50 2.32
CA SER A 529 -35.50 32.92 2.11
C SER A 529 -34.28 33.71 1.60
N LYS A 530 -33.07 33.19 1.80
CA LYS A 530 -31.78 33.84 1.47
C LYS A 530 -31.09 33.22 0.25
N ARG A 531 -31.72 32.24 -0.41
CA ARG A 531 -31.22 31.68 -1.68
C ARG A 531 -31.36 32.73 -2.77
N ARG A 532 -30.30 32.97 -3.54
CA ARG A 532 -30.38 33.83 -4.72
C ARG A 532 -31.36 33.18 -5.70
N SER A 533 -32.33 33.96 -6.19
CA SER A 533 -33.14 33.59 -7.34
C SER A 533 -32.23 33.55 -8.57
N ASP A 534 -32.06 32.36 -9.14
CA ASP A 534 -31.45 32.20 -10.47
C ASP A 534 -32.38 32.71 -11.58
#